data_AF-A0A4Q0IXU7-F1
#
_entry.id   AF-A0A4Q0IXU7-F1
#
_cell.length_a   1.000
_cell.length_b   1.000
_cell.length_c   1.000
_cell.angle_alpha   90.00
_cell.angle_beta   90.00
_cell.angle_gamma   90.00
#
_symmetry.space_group_name_H-M   'P 1'
#
loop_
_entity.id
_entity.type
_entity.pdbx_description
1 polymer ?
#
loop_
_entity_poly.entity_id
_entity_poly.type
_entity_poly.pdbx_seq_one_letter_code
_entity_poly.pdbx_strand_id
1 'polypeptide(L)'
;MKTTDDFFIPDNEVKLPEELDYSRVDEYIRSAEAFSRSTYQSVYIIDYFKQNFLYVSPNPMFLCGLTPEQMMKLGYRFYLEYVPEDEQQFLIDLNEAGFSFHNSIPISERKDWYISYDFHILNGGKKILVNHKLTPLA
;
A
#
# COMPACT_ATOMS: atom_id res chain seq x y z
N MET A 1 -16.05 -0.95 14.93
CA MET A 1 -15.52 -1.87 13.90
C MET A 1 -14.80 -1.00 12.90
N LYS A 2 -13.55 -1.31 12.56
CA LYS A 2 -12.79 -0.57 11.53
C LYS A 2 -13.34 -0.91 10.16
N THR A 3 -13.37 0.07 9.26
CA THR A 3 -13.82 -0.09 7.88
C THR A 3 -12.68 0.27 6.92
N THR A 4 -12.88 -0.01 5.64
CA THR A 4 -11.89 0.39 4.62
C THR A 4 -11.76 1.89 4.49
N ASP A 5 -12.83 2.62 4.81
CA ASP A 5 -12.90 4.07 4.69
C ASP A 5 -11.98 4.77 5.70
N ASP A 6 -11.66 4.10 6.83
CA ASP A 6 -10.72 4.62 7.82
C ASP A 6 -9.28 4.80 7.27
N PHE A 7 -8.94 4.14 6.15
CA PHE A 7 -7.64 4.32 5.47
C PHE A 7 -7.63 5.49 4.47
N PHE A 8 -8.79 6.05 4.13
CA PHE A 8 -8.94 7.12 3.15
C PHE A 8 -9.36 8.41 3.85
N ILE A 9 -8.34 9.15 4.29
CA ILE A 9 -8.47 10.37 5.07
C ILE A 9 -8.35 11.61 4.15
N PRO A 10 -8.81 12.79 4.59
CA PRO A 10 -8.70 14.02 3.79
C PRO A 10 -7.26 14.34 3.32
N ASP A 11 -6.26 13.93 4.10
CA ASP A 11 -4.84 14.18 3.79
C ASP A 11 -4.29 13.30 2.65
N ASN A 12 -4.98 12.21 2.29
CA ASN A 12 -4.64 11.37 1.15
C ASN A 12 -5.61 11.47 -0.04
N GLU A 13 -6.55 12.42 0.04
CA GLU A 13 -7.48 12.72 -1.04
C GLU A 13 -6.73 13.41 -2.21
N VAL A 14 -6.96 12.90 -3.41
CA VAL A 14 -6.44 13.52 -4.64
C VAL A 14 -7.37 14.64 -5.07
N LYS A 15 -6.93 15.90 -4.85
CA LYS A 15 -7.75 17.11 -5.00
C LYS A 15 -7.88 17.64 -6.43
N LEU A 16 -6.98 17.26 -7.35
CA LEU A 16 -6.98 17.72 -8.74
C LEU A 16 -7.00 16.51 -9.70
N PRO A 17 -8.15 15.83 -9.84
CA PRO A 17 -8.28 14.65 -10.69
C PRO A 17 -7.93 14.90 -12.16
N GLU A 18 -8.15 16.12 -12.65
CA GLU A 18 -7.83 16.55 -14.01
C GLU A 18 -6.32 16.59 -14.31
N GLU A 19 -5.48 16.66 -13.28
CA GLU A 19 -4.02 16.63 -13.41
C GLU A 19 -3.46 15.20 -13.35
N LEU A 20 -4.32 14.18 -13.17
CA LEU A 20 -3.88 12.79 -13.12
C LEU A 20 -3.40 12.30 -14.49
N ASP A 21 -2.10 12.06 -14.58
CA ASP A 21 -1.47 11.46 -15.76
C ASP A 21 -1.31 9.95 -15.62
N TYR A 22 -2.26 9.20 -16.19
CA TYR A 22 -2.19 7.74 -16.25
C TYR A 22 -1.29 7.21 -17.38
N SER A 23 -0.72 8.07 -18.24
CA SER A 23 0.06 7.63 -19.41
C SER A 23 1.31 6.82 -19.02
N ARG A 24 1.85 7.07 -17.82
CA ARG A 24 3.06 6.43 -17.30
C ARG A 24 2.79 5.24 -16.38
N VAL A 25 1.54 4.96 -16.05
CA VAL A 25 1.18 3.88 -15.11
C VAL A 25 1.70 2.53 -15.59
N ASP A 26 1.57 2.23 -16.87
CA ASP A 26 2.08 0.97 -17.43
C ASP A 26 3.60 0.84 -17.29
N GLU A 27 4.35 1.94 -17.36
CA GLU A 27 5.81 1.94 -17.14
C GLU A 27 6.15 1.63 -15.68
N TYR A 28 5.41 2.20 -14.73
CA TYR A 28 5.58 1.91 -13.30
C TYR A 28 5.25 0.45 -12.99
N ILE A 29 4.16 -0.08 -13.52
CA ILE A 29 3.77 -1.49 -13.36
C ILE A 29 4.87 -2.41 -13.91
N ARG A 30 5.31 -2.20 -15.16
CA ARG A 30 6.37 -3.02 -15.78
C ARG A 30 7.69 -2.95 -14.99
N SER A 31 8.02 -1.79 -14.45
CA SER A 31 9.23 -1.61 -13.62
C SER A 31 9.10 -2.39 -12.31
N ALA A 32 8.00 -2.23 -11.59
CA ALA A 32 7.73 -2.96 -10.35
C ALA A 32 7.72 -4.49 -10.57
N GLU A 33 7.13 -4.94 -11.68
CA GLU A 33 7.14 -6.34 -12.08
C GLU A 33 8.54 -6.86 -12.40
N ALA A 34 9.38 -6.07 -13.05
CA ALA A 34 10.76 -6.44 -13.31
C ALA A 34 11.60 -6.57 -12.03
N PHE A 35 11.42 -5.65 -11.08
CA PHE A 35 12.14 -5.67 -9.80
C PHE A 35 11.62 -6.76 -8.86
N SER A 36 10.32 -7.07 -8.86
CA SER A 36 9.79 -8.13 -7.98
C SER A 36 10.36 -9.51 -8.33
N ARG A 37 10.65 -9.77 -9.61
CA ARG A 37 11.30 -11.01 -10.08
C ARG A 37 12.73 -11.19 -9.56
N SER A 38 13.44 -10.10 -9.26
CA SER A 38 14.86 -10.15 -8.85
C SER A 38 15.08 -9.96 -7.35
N THR A 39 14.12 -9.34 -6.64
CA THR A 39 14.28 -8.95 -5.23
C THR A 39 13.61 -9.90 -4.24
N TYR A 40 12.74 -10.82 -4.70
CA TYR A 40 11.86 -11.66 -3.87
C TYR A 40 10.97 -10.87 -2.88
N GLN A 41 10.92 -9.54 -3.01
CA GLN A 41 10.06 -8.69 -2.19
C GLN A 41 8.60 -8.79 -2.66
N SER A 42 7.67 -8.68 -1.72
CA SER A 42 6.26 -8.46 -2.05
C SER A 42 6.07 -6.97 -2.31
N VAL A 43 5.80 -6.62 -3.56
CA VAL A 43 5.65 -5.24 -4.04
C VAL A 43 4.25 -5.05 -4.59
N TYR A 44 3.63 -3.91 -4.32
CA TYR A 44 2.36 -3.53 -4.91
C TYR A 44 2.32 -2.03 -5.16
N ILE A 45 1.42 -1.58 -6.04
CA ILE A 45 1.22 -0.18 -6.38
C ILE A 45 -0.21 0.20 -6.00
N ILE A 46 -0.36 1.21 -5.14
CA ILE A 46 -1.66 1.77 -4.75
C ILE A 46 -2.02 2.91 -5.68
N ASP A 47 -3.27 2.95 -6.13
CA ASP A 47 -3.92 4.13 -6.68
C ASP A 47 -4.81 4.76 -5.61
N TYR A 48 -4.34 5.83 -4.99
CA TYR A 48 -5.10 6.55 -3.95
C TYR A 48 -6.32 7.28 -4.51
N PHE A 49 -6.34 7.62 -5.80
CA PHE A 49 -7.52 8.23 -6.43
C PHE A 49 -8.64 7.20 -6.63
N LYS A 50 -8.31 6.02 -7.17
CA LYS A 50 -9.29 4.92 -7.37
C LYS A 50 -9.47 4.04 -6.14
N GLN A 51 -8.71 4.29 -5.08
CA GLN A 51 -8.74 3.54 -3.82
C GLN A 51 -8.52 2.03 -4.03
N ASN A 52 -7.64 1.67 -4.96
CA ASN A 52 -7.38 0.29 -5.35
C ASN A 52 -5.89 0.00 -5.55
N PHE A 53 -5.58 -1.23 -5.96
CA PHE A 53 -4.23 -1.64 -6.33
C PHE A 53 -4.10 -1.76 -7.85
N LEU A 54 -3.10 -1.11 -8.43
CA LEU A 54 -2.77 -1.21 -9.85
C LEU A 54 -1.91 -2.44 -10.17
N TYR A 55 -1.13 -2.89 -9.20
CA TYR A 55 -0.24 -4.04 -9.34
C TYR A 55 -0.01 -4.69 -7.97
N VAL A 56 0.09 -6.02 -7.94
CA VAL A 56 0.53 -6.81 -6.79
C VAL A 56 1.46 -7.91 -7.32
N SER A 57 2.66 -8.01 -6.79
CA SER A 57 3.60 -9.07 -7.17
C SER A 57 3.18 -10.42 -6.56
N PRO A 58 3.38 -11.54 -7.26
CA PRO A 58 3.13 -12.86 -6.70
C PRO A 58 4.09 -13.16 -5.56
N ASN A 59 3.56 -13.31 -4.34
CA ASN A 59 4.34 -13.76 -3.19
C ASN A 59 3.43 -14.50 -2.19
N PRO A 60 3.28 -15.84 -2.29
CA PRO A 60 2.33 -16.58 -1.46
C PRO A 60 2.53 -16.42 0.05
N MET A 61 3.77 -16.15 0.50
CA MET A 61 4.10 -15.99 1.91
C MET A 61 3.50 -14.70 2.49
N PHE A 62 3.65 -13.58 1.78
CA PHE A 62 3.18 -12.27 2.24
C PHE A 62 1.73 -11.97 1.81
N LEU A 63 1.22 -12.66 0.79
CA LEU A 63 -0.18 -12.59 0.39
C LEU A 63 -1.09 -13.54 1.19
N CYS A 64 -0.59 -14.15 2.26
CA CYS A 64 -1.37 -15.05 3.12
C CYS A 64 -2.07 -16.21 2.35
N GLY A 65 -1.41 -16.72 1.30
CA GLY A 65 -1.94 -17.77 0.44
C GLY A 65 -2.87 -17.29 -0.70
N LEU A 66 -3.15 -15.98 -0.78
CA LEU A 66 -3.93 -15.41 -1.89
C LEU A 66 -3.08 -15.26 -3.16
N THR A 67 -3.74 -15.33 -4.32
CA THR A 67 -3.15 -14.88 -5.58
C THR A 67 -3.16 -13.35 -5.66
N PRO A 68 -2.31 -12.73 -6.51
CA PRO A 68 -2.37 -11.29 -6.77
C PRO A 68 -3.76 -10.80 -7.15
N GLU A 69 -4.48 -11.52 -8.00
CA GLU A 69 -5.83 -11.14 -8.46
C GLU A 69 -6.84 -11.16 -7.31
N GLN A 70 -6.73 -12.14 -6.41
CA GLN A 70 -7.57 -12.22 -5.22
C GLN A 70 -7.28 -11.06 -4.26
N MET A 71 -6.00 -10.73 -4.05
CA MET A 71 -5.62 -9.60 -3.20
C MET A 71 -6.10 -8.27 -3.78
N MET A 72 -5.87 -8.02 -5.08
CA MET A 72 -6.35 -6.80 -5.75
C MET A 72 -7.88 -6.66 -5.69
N LYS A 73 -8.62 -7.77 -5.85
CA LYS A 73 -10.08 -7.78 -5.70
C LYS A 73 -10.53 -7.52 -4.27
N LEU A 74 -9.77 -8.01 -3.28
CA LEU A 74 -10.06 -7.80 -1.86
C LEU A 74 -9.79 -6.33 -1.46
N GLY A 75 -8.76 -5.72 -2.03
CA GLY A 75 -8.40 -4.33 -1.77
C GLY A 75 -7.97 -4.12 -0.31
N TYR A 76 -8.29 -2.96 0.25
CA TYR A 76 -7.93 -2.59 1.63
C TYR A 76 -8.58 -3.47 2.70
N ARG A 77 -9.62 -4.25 2.35
CA ARG A 77 -10.14 -5.28 3.26
C ARG A 77 -9.09 -6.32 3.63
N PHE A 78 -8.04 -6.47 2.82
CA PHE A 78 -6.88 -7.29 3.18
C PHE A 78 -6.35 -6.91 4.57
N TYR A 79 -6.19 -5.62 4.87
CA TYR A 79 -5.70 -5.20 6.18
C TYR A 79 -6.69 -5.53 7.30
N LEU A 80 -7.99 -5.44 7.06
CA LEU A 80 -9.00 -5.77 8.07
C LEU A 80 -9.13 -7.28 8.33
N GLU A 81 -8.87 -8.11 7.32
CA GLU A 81 -9.02 -9.57 7.39
C GLU A 81 -7.71 -10.28 7.77
N TYR A 82 -6.56 -9.73 7.38
CA TYR A 82 -5.25 -10.37 7.48
C TYR A 82 -4.27 -9.64 8.40
N VAL A 83 -4.65 -8.55 9.07
CA VAL A 83 -3.87 -7.96 10.19
C VAL A 83 -4.59 -8.22 11.50
N PRO A 84 -3.88 -8.60 12.58
CA PRO A 84 -4.48 -8.74 13.90
C PRO A 84 -5.30 -7.51 14.30
N GLU A 85 -6.48 -7.72 14.87
CA GLU A 85 -7.44 -6.65 15.18
C GLU A 85 -6.83 -5.56 16.11
N ASP A 86 -5.95 -6.00 17.02
CA ASP A 86 -5.19 -5.16 17.95
C ASP A 86 -4.17 -4.24 17.26
N GLU A 87 -3.73 -4.57 16.04
CA GLU A 87 -2.75 -3.78 15.27
C GLU A 87 -3.40 -2.95 14.14
N GLN A 88 -4.66 -3.20 13.79
CA GLN A 88 -5.32 -2.44 12.72
C GLN A 88 -5.43 -0.93 13.02
N GLN A 89 -5.51 -0.53 14.31
CA GLN A 89 -5.59 0.90 14.66
C GLN A 89 -4.24 1.57 14.43
N PHE A 90 -3.17 0.87 14.81
CA PHE A 90 -1.81 1.32 14.55
C PHE A 90 -1.57 1.59 13.06
N LEU A 91 -2.10 0.76 12.16
CA LEU A 91 -1.97 1.02 10.72
C LEU A 91 -2.75 2.26 10.24
N ILE A 92 -3.92 2.53 10.82
CA ILE A 92 -4.71 3.73 10.51
C ILE A 92 -3.95 4.98 10.99
N ASP A 93 -3.53 4.98 12.26
CA ASP A 93 -2.79 6.09 12.87
C ASP A 93 -1.48 6.38 12.11
N LEU A 94 -0.81 5.32 11.65
CA LEU A 94 0.41 5.42 10.88
C LEU A 94 0.17 5.97 9.47
N ASN A 95 -0.91 5.55 8.81
CA ASN A 95 -1.29 6.09 7.51
C ASN A 95 -1.57 7.61 7.63
N GLU A 96 -2.27 8.03 8.68
CA GLU A 96 -2.50 9.44 8.99
C GLU A 96 -1.19 10.21 9.24
N ALA A 97 -0.33 9.70 10.12
CA ALA A 97 0.97 10.31 10.40
C ALA A 97 1.86 10.38 9.14
N GLY A 98 1.83 9.34 8.30
CA GLY A 98 2.59 9.26 7.06
C GLY A 98 2.18 10.32 6.05
N PHE A 99 0.87 10.52 5.84
CA PHE A 99 0.36 11.57 4.96
C PHE A 99 0.55 12.97 5.53
N SER A 100 0.37 13.15 6.84
CA SER A 100 0.65 14.42 7.51
C SER A 100 2.10 14.85 7.33
N PHE A 101 3.05 13.91 7.52
CA PHE A 101 4.47 14.15 7.25
C PHE A 101 4.72 14.43 5.76
N HIS A 102 4.21 13.59 4.85
CA HIS A 102 4.38 13.76 3.41
C HIS A 102 3.90 15.13 2.91
N ASN A 103 2.77 15.62 3.45
CA ASN A 103 2.21 16.91 3.10
C ASN A 103 3.07 18.10 3.57
N SER A 104 3.93 17.90 4.57
CA SER A 104 4.91 18.91 5.01
C SER A 104 6.16 19.00 4.12
N ILE A 105 6.40 18.01 3.26
CA ILE A 105 7.58 17.96 2.38
C ILE A 105 7.31 18.75 1.08
N PRO A 106 8.29 19.54 0.58
CA PRO A 106 8.20 20.18 -0.73
C PRO A 106 7.94 19.17 -1.86
N ILE A 107 7.06 19.51 -2.80
CA ILE A 107 6.62 18.59 -3.88
C ILE A 107 7.81 17.97 -4.63
N SER A 108 8.84 18.77 -4.92
CA SER A 108 10.03 18.33 -5.64
C SER A 108 10.85 17.25 -4.93
N GLU A 109 10.73 17.16 -3.61
CA GLU A 109 11.51 16.24 -2.77
C GLU A 109 10.71 15.00 -2.36
N ARG A 110 9.37 15.04 -2.39
CA ARG A 110 8.50 13.98 -1.86
C ARG A 110 8.85 12.56 -2.31
N LYS A 111 9.27 12.39 -3.57
CA LYS A 111 9.68 11.10 -4.16
C LYS A 111 10.97 10.51 -3.58
N ASP A 112 11.78 11.32 -2.91
CA ASP A 112 13.06 10.92 -2.33
C ASP A 112 12.88 10.38 -0.90
N TRP A 113 11.65 10.39 -0.38
CA TRP A 113 11.30 9.95 0.97
C TRP A 113 10.41 8.71 0.95
N TYR A 114 10.55 7.89 1.99
CA TYR A 114 9.70 6.73 2.24
C TYR A 114 9.45 6.58 3.74
N ILE A 115 8.36 5.92 4.11
CA ILE A 115 8.11 5.47 5.48
C ILE A 115 8.39 3.98 5.59
N SER A 116 8.88 3.52 6.75
CA SER A 116 9.11 2.11 7.04
C SER A 116 8.68 1.77 8.44
N TYR A 117 8.01 0.63 8.59
CA TYR A 117 7.40 0.20 9.84
C TYR A 117 7.14 -1.30 9.80
N ASP A 118 6.99 -1.90 10.98
CA ASP A 118 6.71 -3.32 11.12
C ASP A 118 5.29 -3.52 11.66
N PHE A 119 4.60 -4.53 11.14
CA PHE A 119 3.32 -5.01 11.67
C PHE A 119 3.17 -6.50 11.38
N HIS A 120 2.18 -7.15 11.99
CA HIS A 120 1.91 -8.55 11.75
C HIS A 120 0.84 -8.77 10.68
N ILE A 121 1.07 -9.77 9.82
CA ILE A 121 0.02 -10.38 9.01
C ILE A 121 -0.36 -11.75 9.58
N LEU A 122 -1.58 -12.19 9.31
CA LEU A 122 -2.13 -13.49 9.69
C LEU A 122 -2.09 -14.43 8.49
N ASN A 123 -1.09 -15.32 8.46
CA ASN A 123 -0.99 -16.36 7.43
C ASN A 123 -1.37 -17.72 8.04
N GLY A 124 -2.53 -18.26 7.65
CA GLY A 124 -3.05 -19.52 8.21
C GLY A 124 -3.24 -19.48 9.73
N GLY A 125 -3.62 -18.31 10.27
CA GLY A 125 -3.79 -18.08 11.71
C GLY A 125 -2.49 -17.83 12.49
N LYS A 126 -1.33 -17.84 11.84
CA LYS A 126 -0.04 -17.50 12.48
C LYS A 126 0.30 -16.03 12.22
N LYS A 127 0.71 -15.32 13.28
CA LYS A 127 1.28 -13.97 13.18
C LYS A 127 2.67 -14.07 12.53
N ILE A 128 2.87 -13.33 11.44
CA ILE A 128 4.17 -13.14 10.78
C ILE A 128 4.49 -11.65 10.81
N LEU A 129 5.62 -11.29 11.41
CA LEU A 129 6.10 -9.91 11.40
C LEU A 129 6.62 -9.58 9.99
N VAL A 130 6.14 -8.48 9.43
CA VAL A 130 6.58 -7.98 8.12
C VAL A 130 7.11 -6.56 8.27
N ASN A 131 8.20 -6.27 7.56
CA ASN A 131 8.66 -4.90 7.38
C ASN A 131 8.01 -4.33 6.13
N HIS A 132 7.23 -3.28 6.30
CA HIS A 132 6.51 -2.60 5.25
C HIS A 132 7.15 -1.25 4.94
N LYS A 133 7.20 -0.92 3.65
CA LYS A 133 7.78 0.33 3.15
C LYS A 133 6.84 0.95 2.12
N LEU A 134 6.54 2.23 2.29
CA LEU A 134 5.70 2.99 1.38
C LEU A 134 6.49 4.19 0.86
N THR A 135 6.52 4.33 -0.47
CA THR A 135 7.23 5.42 -1.17
C THR A 135 6.37 5.95 -2.32
N PRO A 136 6.35 7.27 -2.57
CA PRO A 136 5.72 7.83 -3.75
C PRO A 136 6.44 7.40 -5.04
N LEU A 137 5.70 7.27 -6.14
CA LEU A 137 6.24 6.97 -7.49
C LEU A 137 6.24 8.18 -8.43
N ALA A 138 5.32 9.13 -8.21
CA ALA A 138 5.11 10.33 -9.02
C ALA A 138 4.71 11.50 -8.13
#